data_AF-A0A6P1EVI2-F1
#
_entry.id   AF-A0A6P1EVI2-F1
#
_cell.length_a   1.000
_cell.length_b   1.000
_cell.length_c   1.000
_cell.angle_alpha   90.00
_cell.angle_beta   90.00
_cell.angle_gamma   90.00
#
_symmetry.space_group_name_H-M   'P 1'
#
loop_
_entity.id
_entity.type
_entity.pdbx_description
1 polymer ?
#
loop_
_entity_poly.entity_id
_entity_poly.type
_entity_poly.pdbx_seq_one_letter_code
_entity_poly.pdbx_strand_id
1 'polypeptide(L)'
;MASKTTQRIVIVLASTLLLAGCTSAADIPESTAGGSSAGGSATGDSGASAPATEAAVDAGPRPVPTATLAPVPVAATGECTITTVGAVGAGGLGGVDLEVVRDRGSREGATGTVRTATDGAPEAYVVASGDNPARIADRFCVSADYLDALNSVRRDGVTLDSLYGGDTLNLDPATVLTVGDQNGRVLDNDEPEPLPVQEG
;
A
#
# COMPACT_ATOMS: atom_id res chain seq x y z
N MET A 1 49.74 0.94 -25.02
CA MET A 1 48.51 0.14 -25.23
C MET A 1 48.55 -1.03 -24.26
N ALA A 2 47.79 -0.97 -23.17
CA ALA A 2 47.74 -2.01 -22.15
C ALA A 2 46.35 -2.63 -22.15
N SER A 3 46.27 -3.89 -22.58
CA SER A 3 45.05 -4.69 -22.59
C SER A 3 44.73 -5.13 -21.16
N LYS A 4 43.54 -4.82 -20.65
CA LYS A 4 43.06 -5.31 -19.35
C LYS A 4 41.87 -6.22 -19.59
N THR A 5 42.15 -7.51 -19.50
CA THR A 5 41.27 -8.65 -19.75
C THR A 5 40.06 -8.65 -18.82
N THR A 6 38.88 -8.76 -19.42
CA THR A 6 37.57 -8.95 -18.81
C THR A 6 37.50 -10.26 -18.01
N GLN A 7 37.26 -10.19 -16.70
CA GLN A 7 36.94 -11.35 -15.88
C GLN A 7 35.42 -11.42 -15.67
N ARG A 8 34.76 -12.32 -16.40
CA ARG A 8 33.35 -12.68 -16.21
C ARG A 8 33.25 -13.61 -15.00
N ILE A 9 32.70 -13.12 -13.90
CA ILE A 9 32.38 -13.93 -12.73
C ILE A 9 30.98 -14.54 -12.96
N VAL A 10 30.93 -15.86 -13.14
CA VAL A 10 29.70 -16.64 -13.17
C VAL A 10 29.42 -17.09 -11.74
N ILE A 11 28.37 -16.54 -11.12
CA ILE A 11 27.89 -17.00 -9.80
C ILE A 11 26.81 -18.04 -10.05
N VAL A 12 27.13 -19.31 -9.78
CA VAL A 12 26.17 -20.41 -9.69
C VAL A 12 25.68 -20.47 -8.25
N LEU A 13 24.46 -20.00 -8.00
CA LEU A 13 23.78 -20.18 -6.71
C LEU A 13 22.93 -21.45 -6.76
N ALA A 14 23.43 -22.48 -6.08
CA ALA A 14 22.74 -23.76 -5.90
C ALA A 14 21.61 -23.61 -4.87
N SER A 15 20.39 -23.90 -5.29
CA SER A 15 19.22 -24.03 -4.42
C SER A 15 19.23 -25.38 -3.72
N THR A 16 19.10 -25.41 -2.40
CA THR A 16 18.78 -26.63 -1.66
C THR A 16 17.40 -26.48 -1.03
N LEU A 17 16.44 -27.26 -1.57
CA LEU A 17 15.09 -27.43 -1.04
C LEU A 17 15.14 -28.55 0.02
N LEU A 18 14.74 -28.27 1.26
CA LEU A 18 14.45 -29.30 2.26
C LEU A 18 12.93 -29.43 2.42
N LEU A 19 12.38 -30.51 1.85
CA LEU A 19 11.04 -31.02 2.14
C LEU A 19 11.14 -32.01 3.31
N ALA A 20 10.46 -31.71 4.42
CA ALA A 20 10.12 -32.71 5.43
C ALA A 20 8.67 -32.47 5.86
N GLY A 21 7.77 -33.34 5.40
CA GLY A 21 6.41 -33.43 5.93
C GLY A 21 6.38 -34.31 7.17
N CYS A 22 5.37 -34.12 8.02
CA CYS A 22 4.85 -35.16 8.91
C CYS A 22 3.34 -34.93 9.11
N THR A 23 2.59 -35.94 8.71
CA THR A 23 1.17 -36.17 8.97
C THR A 23 0.95 -36.58 10.43
N SER A 24 -0.19 -36.23 11.01
CA SER A 24 -0.80 -36.99 12.11
C SER A 24 -2.29 -36.69 12.16
N ALA A 25 -3.08 -37.63 11.62
CA ALA A 25 -4.48 -37.81 11.97
C ALA A 25 -4.54 -38.66 13.25
N ALA A 26 -5.39 -38.30 14.20
CA ALA A 26 -5.80 -39.18 15.29
C ALA A 26 -7.25 -38.90 15.67
N ASP A 27 -8.00 -40.00 15.71
CA ASP A 27 -9.42 -40.16 15.99
C ASP A 27 -9.86 -39.77 17.42
N ILE A 28 -11.19 -39.65 17.52
CA ILE A 28 -12.09 -39.27 18.61
C ILE A 28 -12.01 -40.23 19.83
N PRO A 29 -12.46 -39.81 21.03
CA PRO A 29 -13.60 -40.53 21.61
C PRO A 29 -14.69 -39.64 22.24
N GLU A 30 -15.94 -40.09 22.10
CA GLU A 30 -17.10 -39.76 22.95
C GLU A 30 -16.88 -40.26 24.38
N SER A 31 -17.29 -39.49 25.40
CA SER A 31 -18.12 -40.03 26.49
C SER A 31 -18.58 -38.99 27.52
N THR A 32 -19.78 -39.27 28.00
CA THR A 32 -20.73 -38.57 28.87
C THR A 32 -20.42 -38.54 30.38
N ALA A 33 -21.26 -37.76 31.09
CA ALA A 33 -21.50 -37.68 32.55
C ALA A 33 -20.52 -36.78 33.32
N GLY A 34 -20.88 -35.91 34.26
CA GLY A 34 -22.09 -35.52 35.01
C GLY A 34 -21.56 -34.59 36.14
N GLY A 35 -22.28 -33.77 36.88
CA GLY A 35 -23.65 -33.30 37.00
C GLY A 35 -23.66 -32.25 38.14
N SER A 36 -24.72 -31.44 38.22
CA SER A 36 -25.20 -30.69 39.40
C SER A 36 -24.32 -29.56 39.99
N SER A 37 -24.82 -28.41 40.45
CA SER A 37 -26.19 -28.03 40.86
C SER A 37 -26.36 -26.50 41.05
N ALA A 38 -27.61 -26.05 40.81
CA ALA A 38 -28.38 -25.01 41.51
C ALA A 38 -27.93 -23.53 41.34
N GLY A 39 -28.78 -22.54 41.09
CA GLY A 39 -30.25 -22.36 41.03
C GLY A 39 -30.48 -20.84 40.75
N GLY A 40 -31.62 -20.28 40.39
CA GLY A 40 -32.97 -20.70 40.00
C GLY A 40 -33.51 -19.67 38.98
N SER A 41 -34.44 -20.03 38.10
CA SER A 41 -35.89 -19.76 38.22
C SER A 41 -36.23 -18.32 38.64
N ALA A 42 -36.99 -17.53 37.89
CA ALA A 42 -38.28 -17.91 37.32
C ALA A 42 -38.79 -16.95 36.21
N THR A 43 -39.49 -17.56 35.24
CA THR A 43 -40.80 -17.18 34.63
C THR A 43 -40.96 -15.76 34.08
N GLY A 44 -41.23 -15.56 32.79
CA GLY A 44 -42.39 -16.01 32.01
C GLY A 44 -42.82 -14.76 31.19
N ASP A 45 -43.33 -14.80 29.98
CA ASP A 45 -44.43 -15.60 29.47
C ASP A 45 -44.44 -15.49 27.93
N SER A 46 -45.09 -16.48 27.32
CA SER A 46 -45.24 -16.70 25.89
C SER A 46 -46.33 -15.81 25.30
N GLY A 47 -46.17 -15.43 24.03
CA GLY A 47 -47.23 -14.80 23.25
C GLY A 47 -47.05 -15.09 21.78
N ALA A 48 -47.83 -16.04 21.28
CA ALA A 48 -47.76 -16.60 19.94
C ALA A 48 -48.44 -15.73 18.86
N SER A 49 -47.96 -15.91 17.62
CA SER A 49 -48.69 -15.94 16.35
C SER A 49 -49.43 -14.69 15.81
N ALA A 50 -48.82 -14.10 14.75
CA ALA A 50 -49.30 -13.84 13.37
C ALA A 50 -50.74 -13.32 13.07
N PRO A 51 -51.08 -12.96 11.82
CA PRO A 51 -50.57 -11.91 10.91
C PRO A 51 -51.71 -10.94 10.43
N ALA A 52 -51.40 -9.80 9.79
CA ALA A 52 -52.25 -9.16 8.75
C ALA A 52 -51.64 -7.87 8.17
N THR A 53 -51.34 -7.92 6.87
CA THR A 53 -51.88 -7.08 5.77
C THR A 53 -51.86 -5.54 5.84
N GLU A 54 -51.16 -4.99 4.82
CA GLU A 54 -51.36 -3.73 4.07
C GLU A 54 -51.15 -2.35 4.74
N ALA A 55 -50.07 -1.70 4.31
CA ALA A 55 -50.17 -0.35 3.76
C ALA A 55 -49.06 -0.17 2.70
N ALA A 56 -49.47 -0.12 1.43
CA ALA A 56 -48.64 0.36 0.34
C ALA A 56 -48.33 1.84 0.57
N VAL A 57 -47.05 2.18 0.67
CA VAL A 57 -46.58 3.57 0.57
C VAL A 57 -45.70 3.68 -0.66
N ASP A 58 -46.22 4.44 -1.60
CA ASP A 58 -45.56 5.05 -2.75
C ASP A 58 -44.14 5.52 -2.38
N ALA A 59 -43.13 4.80 -2.87
CA ALA A 59 -41.75 5.24 -2.83
C ALA A 59 -41.37 5.61 -4.27
N GLY A 60 -41.20 6.92 -4.50
CA GLY A 60 -40.79 7.49 -5.77
C GLY A 60 -39.48 6.89 -6.34
N PRO A 61 -39.02 7.40 -7.50
CA PRO A 61 -37.89 6.82 -8.22
C PRO A 61 -36.70 6.56 -7.29
N ARG A 62 -36.32 5.29 -7.12
CA ARG A 62 -35.09 4.93 -6.39
C ARG A 62 -33.92 5.63 -7.07
N PRO A 63 -33.04 6.32 -6.33
CA PRO A 63 -31.80 6.82 -6.91
C PRO A 63 -31.00 5.62 -7.44
N VAL A 64 -30.77 5.62 -8.75
CA VAL A 64 -29.81 4.68 -9.35
C VAL A 64 -28.43 5.04 -8.81
N PRO A 65 -27.63 4.07 -8.33
CA PRO A 65 -26.24 4.35 -8.00
C PRO A 65 -25.52 4.75 -9.29
N THR A 66 -25.08 6.01 -9.35
CA THR A 66 -24.12 6.46 -10.34
C THR A 66 -22.86 5.64 -10.13
N ALA A 67 -22.60 4.67 -11.01
CA ALA A 67 -21.30 4.04 -11.09
C ALA A 67 -20.29 5.13 -11.47
N THR A 68 -19.46 5.54 -10.52
CA THR A 68 -18.26 6.33 -10.81
C THR A 68 -17.41 5.49 -11.75
N LEU A 69 -17.36 5.88 -13.03
CA LEU A 69 -16.46 5.27 -13.99
C LEU A 69 -15.04 5.46 -13.46
N ALA A 70 -14.37 4.35 -13.11
CA ALA A 70 -12.94 4.38 -12.84
C ALA A 70 -12.23 5.02 -14.05
N PRO A 71 -11.29 5.96 -13.84
CA PRO A 71 -10.59 6.59 -14.93
C PRO A 71 -9.91 5.52 -15.79
N VAL A 72 -10.16 5.57 -17.10
CA VAL A 72 -9.51 4.68 -18.07
C VAL A 72 -8.00 4.90 -17.97
N PRO A 73 -7.19 3.85 -17.77
CA PRO A 73 -5.74 4.01 -17.70
C PRO A 73 -5.24 4.56 -19.04
N VAL A 74 -4.67 5.77 -19.01
CA VAL A 74 -3.95 6.31 -20.16
C VAL A 74 -2.63 5.56 -20.22
N ALA A 75 -2.44 4.73 -21.26
CA ALA A 75 -1.19 4.02 -21.45
C ALA A 75 -0.05 5.03 -21.63
N ALA A 76 0.83 5.11 -20.64
CA ALA A 76 2.08 5.86 -20.71
C ALA A 76 2.90 5.35 -21.90
N THR A 77 3.00 6.12 -22.98
CA THR A 77 3.83 5.77 -24.14
C THR A 77 5.27 6.27 -23.89
N GLY A 78 6.25 5.36 -24.00
CA GLY A 78 7.70 5.65 -23.83
C GLY A 78 8.34 4.93 -22.64
N GLU A 79 9.67 4.89 -22.56
CA GLU A 79 10.39 4.40 -21.37
C GLU A 79 10.51 5.53 -20.33
N CYS A 80 10.61 5.18 -19.04
CA CYS A 80 10.93 6.18 -18.02
C CYS A 80 12.44 6.47 -18.06
N THR A 81 12.79 7.74 -18.21
CA THR A 81 14.14 8.24 -17.96
C THR A 81 14.12 9.07 -16.69
N ILE A 82 14.69 8.54 -15.62
CA ILE A 82 14.83 9.24 -14.34
C ILE A 82 15.72 10.46 -14.56
N THR A 83 15.35 11.59 -13.97
CA THR A 83 16.12 12.84 -14.03
C THR A 83 16.31 13.34 -12.62
N THR A 84 17.53 13.71 -12.27
CA THR A 84 17.82 14.31 -10.96
C THR A 84 17.67 15.83 -10.98
N VAL A 85 17.33 16.41 -9.84
CA VAL A 85 17.19 17.85 -9.65
C VAL A 85 18.58 18.49 -9.57
N GLY A 86 19.20 18.76 -10.72
CA GLY A 86 20.45 19.53 -10.81
C GLY A 86 21.72 18.79 -10.35
N ALA A 87 22.89 19.29 -10.77
CA ALA A 87 24.20 18.65 -10.62
C ALA A 87 24.58 18.33 -9.16
N VAL A 88 25.41 17.29 -8.97
CA VAL A 88 26.13 16.90 -7.74
C VAL A 88 26.16 18.02 -6.69
N GLY A 89 25.35 17.89 -5.64
CA GLY A 89 25.30 18.83 -4.52
C GLY A 89 23.99 19.62 -4.33
N ALA A 90 22.92 19.33 -5.08
CA ALA A 90 21.59 19.93 -4.88
C ALA A 90 20.87 19.49 -3.58
N GLY A 91 21.59 18.88 -2.64
CA GLY A 91 21.02 18.12 -1.53
C GLY A 91 20.63 16.71 -1.98
N GLY A 92 20.54 15.82 -1.00
CA GLY A 92 20.02 14.47 -1.20
C GLY A 92 18.92 14.20 -0.20
N LEU A 93 18.37 13.00 -0.26
CA LEU A 93 17.42 12.49 0.72
C LEU A 93 17.95 11.14 1.22
N GLY A 94 18.47 11.08 2.44
CA GLY A 94 18.97 9.80 2.99
C GLY A 94 20.06 9.14 2.14
N GLY A 95 20.89 9.93 1.48
CA GLY A 95 22.00 9.45 0.65
C GLY A 95 21.65 9.17 -0.82
N VAL A 96 20.41 9.39 -1.24
CA VAL A 96 20.03 9.37 -2.68
C VAL A 96 19.93 10.78 -3.25
N ASP A 97 20.21 10.92 -4.55
CA ASP A 97 20.02 12.18 -5.27
C ASP A 97 18.53 12.51 -5.41
N LEU A 98 18.18 13.80 -5.34
CA LEU A 98 16.78 14.21 -5.56
C LEU A 98 16.37 13.96 -7.01
N GLU A 99 15.21 13.34 -7.21
CA GLU A 99 14.66 13.01 -8.53
C GLU A 99 13.42 13.84 -8.86
N VAL A 100 13.25 14.15 -10.16
CA VAL A 100 12.09 14.86 -10.68
C VAL A 100 10.92 13.89 -10.81
N VAL A 101 9.94 14.04 -9.93
CA VAL A 101 8.72 13.23 -9.92
C VAL A 101 7.78 13.63 -11.07
N ARG A 102 7.37 12.67 -11.90
CA ARG A 102 6.49 12.89 -13.05
C ARG A 102 5.44 11.78 -13.14
N ASP A 103 4.16 12.12 -12.92
CA ASP A 103 3.09 11.16 -13.14
C ASP A 103 2.93 10.85 -14.63
N ARG A 104 3.22 9.61 -15.00
CA ARG A 104 3.05 9.10 -16.37
C ARG A 104 1.68 8.49 -16.61
N GLY A 105 0.79 8.55 -15.61
CA GLY A 105 -0.57 8.03 -15.67
C GLY A 105 -0.72 6.64 -15.05
N SER A 106 -1.98 6.31 -14.73
CA SER A 106 -2.37 5.03 -14.14
C SER A 106 -1.94 3.85 -15.00
N ARG A 107 -1.41 2.80 -14.34
CA ARG A 107 -0.93 1.58 -14.99
C ARG A 107 -1.14 0.35 -14.09
N GLU A 108 -1.00 -0.83 -14.67
CA GLU A 108 -1.13 -2.10 -13.93
C GLU A 108 -0.18 -2.13 -12.72
N GLY A 109 -0.74 -2.35 -11.53
CA GLY A 109 -0.02 -2.31 -10.26
C GLY A 109 0.30 -0.91 -9.72
N ALA A 110 -0.22 0.16 -10.32
CA ALA A 110 -0.15 1.53 -9.82
C ALA A 110 -1.40 2.34 -10.25
N THR A 111 -2.55 1.88 -9.75
CA THR A 111 -3.89 2.34 -10.12
C THR A 111 -4.52 3.32 -9.12
N GLY A 112 -3.84 3.55 -8.00
CA GLY A 112 -4.18 4.52 -6.97
C GLY A 112 -4.34 5.96 -7.46
N THR A 113 -4.82 6.79 -6.54
CA THR A 113 -5.23 8.17 -6.81
C THR A 113 -4.07 9.12 -6.51
N VAL A 114 -3.85 10.09 -7.41
CA VAL A 114 -2.81 11.10 -7.24
C VAL A 114 -3.44 12.37 -6.72
N ARG A 115 -2.78 12.98 -5.74
CA ARG A 115 -3.01 14.37 -5.35
C ARG A 115 -1.92 15.22 -5.98
N THR A 116 -2.31 16.34 -6.54
CA THR A 116 -1.40 17.29 -7.19
C THR A 116 -1.38 18.60 -6.42
N ALA A 117 -0.21 19.21 -6.34
CA ALA A 117 -0.02 20.57 -5.86
C ALA A 117 -0.66 21.59 -6.82
N THR A 118 -0.64 22.87 -6.43
CA THR A 118 -1.25 23.97 -7.20
C THR A 118 -0.60 24.18 -8.57
N ASP A 119 0.70 23.88 -8.68
CA ASP A 119 1.46 23.94 -9.93
C ASP A 119 1.30 22.69 -10.82
N GLY A 120 0.53 21.71 -10.36
CA GLY A 120 0.28 20.44 -11.06
C GLY A 120 1.31 19.36 -10.79
N ALA A 121 2.33 19.59 -9.95
CA ALA A 121 3.26 18.54 -9.55
C ALA A 121 2.57 17.47 -8.69
N PRO A 122 2.93 16.17 -8.82
CA PRO A 122 2.43 15.14 -7.90
C PRO A 122 2.93 15.41 -6.47
N GLU A 123 2.00 15.50 -5.52
CA GLU A 123 2.29 15.75 -4.10
C GLU A 123 2.18 14.46 -3.28
N ALA A 124 1.14 13.67 -3.54
CA ALA A 124 0.89 12.44 -2.81
C ALA A 124 0.19 11.39 -3.67
N TYR A 125 0.33 10.13 -3.28
CA TYR A 125 -0.33 8.98 -3.91
C TYR A 125 -1.09 8.16 -2.87
N VAL A 126 -2.40 7.99 -3.08
CA VAL A 126 -3.22 7.09 -2.29
C VAL A 126 -3.26 5.73 -2.96
N VAL A 127 -2.65 4.76 -2.31
CA VAL A 127 -2.44 3.40 -2.81
C VAL A 127 -3.78 2.68 -3.02
N ALA A 128 -3.96 2.04 -4.17
CA ALA A 128 -5.08 1.13 -4.39
C ALA A 128 -4.71 -0.31 -3.96
N SER A 129 -5.72 -1.11 -3.61
CA SER A 129 -5.51 -2.53 -3.34
C SER A 129 -4.94 -3.24 -4.57
N GLY A 130 -3.82 -3.94 -4.40
CA GLY A 130 -3.12 -4.65 -5.48
C GLY A 130 -2.06 -3.82 -6.21
N ASP A 131 -1.88 -2.55 -5.83
CA ASP A 131 -0.70 -1.80 -6.25
C ASP A 131 0.58 -2.43 -5.67
N ASN A 132 1.72 -2.20 -6.31
CA ASN A 132 3.02 -2.60 -5.79
C ASN A 132 4.07 -1.49 -5.98
N PRO A 133 5.06 -1.40 -5.07
CA PRO A 133 6.00 -0.27 -5.05
C PRO A 133 6.76 -0.05 -6.36
N ALA A 134 7.22 -1.13 -7.00
CA ALA A 134 7.98 -1.04 -8.24
C ALA A 134 7.15 -0.43 -9.39
N ARG A 135 5.87 -0.75 -9.49
CA ARG A 135 4.98 -0.17 -10.50
C ARG A 135 4.60 1.27 -10.16
N ILE A 136 4.52 1.63 -8.88
CA ILE A 136 4.30 3.00 -8.43
C ILE A 136 5.51 3.88 -8.79
N ALA A 137 6.73 3.43 -8.50
CA ALA A 137 7.95 4.13 -8.87
C ALA A 137 8.04 4.35 -10.40
N ASP A 138 7.75 3.30 -11.19
CA ASP A 138 7.68 3.38 -12.66
C ASP A 138 6.58 4.33 -13.17
N ARG A 139 5.43 4.43 -12.47
CA ARG A 139 4.39 5.43 -12.77
C ARG A 139 4.89 6.85 -12.58
N PHE A 140 5.57 7.14 -11.48
CA PHE A 140 6.08 8.48 -11.17
C PHE A 140 7.45 8.79 -11.77
N CYS A 141 7.99 7.85 -12.54
CA CYS A 141 9.27 7.94 -13.19
C CYS A 141 10.43 8.28 -12.25
N VAL A 142 10.45 7.59 -11.11
CA VAL A 142 11.49 7.66 -10.09
C VAL A 142 12.08 6.29 -9.81
N SER A 143 13.24 6.23 -9.15
CA SER A 143 13.81 5.00 -8.64
C SER A 143 13.02 4.48 -7.43
N ALA A 144 13.10 3.17 -7.19
CA ALA A 144 12.53 2.56 -5.99
C ALA A 144 13.21 3.12 -4.73
N ASP A 145 14.53 3.24 -4.74
CA ASP A 145 15.33 3.78 -3.63
C ASP A 145 14.92 5.22 -3.27
N TYR A 146 14.63 6.06 -4.27
CA TYR A 146 14.14 7.42 -4.03
C TYR A 146 12.72 7.43 -3.45
N LEU A 147 11.84 6.57 -3.95
CA LEU A 147 10.48 6.46 -3.42
C LEU A 147 10.47 5.94 -1.97
N ASP A 148 11.35 4.99 -1.65
CA ASP A 148 11.60 4.48 -0.30
C ASP A 148 12.08 5.62 0.62
N ALA A 149 13.11 6.37 0.19
CA ALA A 149 13.67 7.49 0.95
C ALA A 149 12.62 8.58 1.25
N LEU A 150 11.78 8.94 0.27
CA LEU A 150 10.67 9.89 0.41
C LEU A 150 9.66 9.53 1.51
N ASN A 151 9.53 8.23 1.80
CA ASN A 151 8.46 7.70 2.64
C ASN A 151 8.97 7.08 3.96
N SER A 152 10.28 6.98 4.15
CA SER A 152 10.94 6.33 5.29
C SER A 152 10.52 6.88 6.66
N VAL A 153 10.26 8.19 6.78
CA VAL A 153 9.86 8.82 8.05
C VAL A 153 8.44 8.41 8.47
N ARG A 154 7.55 8.15 7.50
CA ARG A 154 6.13 7.90 7.73
C ARG A 154 5.73 6.43 7.70
N ARG A 155 6.69 5.50 7.55
CA ARG A 155 6.43 4.07 7.30
C ARG A 155 7.37 3.17 8.11
N ASP A 156 6.90 1.99 8.50
CA ASP A 156 7.76 1.03 9.20
C ASP A 156 8.76 0.42 8.22
N GLY A 157 10.05 0.58 8.51
CA GLY A 157 11.16 0.18 7.65
C GLY A 157 11.59 1.23 6.64
N VAL A 158 12.76 0.99 6.02
CA VAL A 158 13.31 1.87 4.97
C VAL A 158 12.65 1.57 3.62
N THR A 159 12.27 0.31 3.38
CA THR A 159 11.71 -0.18 2.12
C THR A 159 10.19 -0.22 2.14
N LEU A 160 9.56 -0.02 0.99
CA LEU A 160 8.11 -0.16 0.81
C LEU A 160 7.60 -1.62 0.75
N ASP A 161 8.22 -2.54 1.50
CA ASP A 161 7.86 -3.96 1.49
C ASP A 161 6.43 -4.23 2.01
N SER A 162 5.96 -3.36 2.91
CA SER A 162 4.59 -3.39 3.42
C SER A 162 3.80 -2.21 2.85
N LEU A 163 3.02 -2.51 1.82
CA LEU A 163 2.15 -1.57 1.11
C LEU A 163 0.69 -2.02 1.23
N TYR A 164 -0.16 -1.19 1.81
CA TYR A 164 -1.57 -1.45 2.02
C TYR A 164 -2.44 -0.54 1.16
N GLY A 165 -3.58 -1.06 0.69
CA GLY A 165 -4.58 -0.22 0.05
C GLY A 165 -5.08 0.85 1.03
N GLY A 166 -5.08 2.11 0.59
CA GLY A 166 -5.42 3.26 1.40
C GLY A 166 -4.22 4.04 1.96
N ASP A 167 -3.01 3.49 1.91
CA ASP A 167 -1.81 4.20 2.33
C ASP A 167 -1.61 5.49 1.53
N THR A 168 -1.23 6.57 2.21
CA THR A 168 -0.71 7.77 1.57
C THR A 168 0.81 7.66 1.44
N LEU A 169 1.31 7.71 0.20
CA LEU A 169 2.73 7.90 -0.09
C LEU A 169 3.00 9.37 -0.42
N ASN A 170 4.09 9.89 0.13
CA ASN A 170 4.67 11.16 -0.24
C ASN A 170 5.36 11.08 -1.61
N LEU A 171 5.19 12.11 -2.43
CA LEU A 171 5.84 12.31 -3.72
C LEU A 171 6.62 13.63 -3.81
N ASP A 172 6.67 14.41 -2.72
CA ASP A 172 7.37 15.69 -2.67
C ASP A 172 8.49 15.67 -1.60
N PRO A 173 9.76 15.85 -1.97
CA PRO A 173 10.87 15.89 -1.01
C PRO A 173 10.77 17.01 0.03
N ALA A 174 9.95 18.04 -0.20
CA ALA A 174 9.69 19.10 0.77
C ALA A 174 8.66 18.71 1.84
N THR A 175 7.99 17.56 1.75
CA THR A 175 6.93 17.16 2.69
C THR A 175 7.16 15.79 3.33
N VAL A 176 8.41 15.32 3.35
CA VAL A 176 8.83 14.06 3.99
C VAL A 176 8.37 13.99 5.45
N LEU A 177 8.40 15.12 6.15
CA LEU A 177 7.99 15.21 7.55
C LEU A 177 6.51 15.53 7.75
N THR A 178 5.66 15.58 6.72
CA THR A 178 4.24 16.02 6.86
C THR A 178 3.26 15.16 6.08
N VAL A 179 3.69 14.51 5.01
CA VAL A 179 2.83 13.68 4.14
C VAL A 179 3.18 12.21 4.27
N GLY A 180 2.15 11.39 4.48
CA GLY A 180 2.23 9.94 4.39
C GLY A 180 1.67 9.22 5.61
N ASP A 181 1.19 8.01 5.39
CA ASP A 181 0.74 7.10 6.44
C ASP A 181 0.90 5.65 5.99
N GLN A 182 0.96 4.74 6.96
CA GLN A 182 0.94 3.30 6.73
C GLN A 182 -0.25 2.69 7.49
N ASN A 183 -1.18 2.11 6.75
CA ASN A 183 -2.38 1.47 7.25
C ASN A 183 -3.20 2.42 8.16
N GLY A 184 -3.29 3.69 7.77
CA GLY A 184 -3.98 4.75 8.53
C GLY A 184 -3.23 5.25 9.76
N ARG A 185 -2.00 4.79 10.00
CA ARG A 185 -1.14 5.26 11.08
C ARG A 185 -0.06 6.18 10.53
N VAL A 186 0.01 7.38 11.07
CA VAL A 186 1.11 8.31 10.86
C VAL A 186 2.26 7.92 11.79
N LEU A 187 3.46 7.75 11.23
CA LEU A 187 4.70 7.48 11.95
C LEU A 187 5.62 8.70 11.88
N ASP A 188 6.51 8.82 12.86
CA ASP A 188 7.52 9.89 12.95
C ASP A 188 8.86 9.22 13.28
N ASN A 189 9.45 8.51 12.31
CA ASN A 189 10.75 7.87 12.47
C ASN A 189 11.89 8.89 12.39
N ASP A 190 13.12 8.42 12.64
CA ASP A 190 14.32 9.24 12.50
C ASP A 190 14.43 9.85 11.09
N GLU A 191 14.80 11.13 11.04
CA GLU A 191 14.92 11.88 9.80
C GLU A 191 16.13 11.40 8.98
N PRO A 192 15.98 11.17 7.67
CA PRO A 192 17.08 10.75 6.82
C PRO A 192 18.05 11.92 6.59
N GLU A 193 19.35 11.65 6.64
CA GLU A 193 20.38 12.67 6.39
C GLU A 193 21.12 12.38 5.06
N PRO A 194 21.28 13.36 4.16
CA PRO A 194 20.71 14.73 4.22
C PRO A 194 19.18 14.74 4.04
N LEU A 195 18.52 15.78 4.58
CA LEU A 195 17.10 16.09 4.36
C LEU A 195 16.95 17.46 3.67
N PRO A 196 16.16 17.58 2.58
CA PRO A 196 15.82 18.87 1.98
C PRO A 196 15.02 19.78 2.92
N VAL A 197 14.93 21.06 2.59
CA VAL A 197 14.07 22.00 3.34
C VAL A 197 12.62 21.51 3.32
N GLN A 198 11.96 21.48 4.47
CA GLN A 198 10.59 20.99 4.63
C GLN A 198 9.57 22.14 4.66
N GLU A 199 8.42 21.92 4.02
CA GLU A 199 7.24 22.77 4.03
C GLU A 199 6.23 22.23 5.07
N GLY A 200 5.61 23.15 5.84
CA GLY A 200 4.75 22.83 6.99
C GLY A 200 3.34 23.37 6.85
#